data_AF-A0A1R1F332-F1
#
_entry.id   AF-A0A1R1F332-F1
#
_cell.length_a   1.000
_cell.length_b   1.000
_cell.length_c   1.000
_cell.angle_alpha   90.00
_cell.angle_beta   90.00
_cell.angle_gamma   90.00
#
_symmetry.space_group_name_H-M   'P 1'
#
loop_
_entity.id
_entity.type
_entity.pdbx_description
1 polymer ?
#
loop_
_entity_poly.entity_id
_entity_poly.type
_entity_poly.pdbx_seq_one_letter_code
_entity_poly.pdbx_strand_id
1 'polypeptide(L)'
;MNIGFDLGGFFGSFVGVLGAYRVAMWQIRKQREAEKPAKDRKAYVLATVLRQELNSAWDYFDAENFQIGELFRSVIQMIHKLQKHLPEAIESDKRLFSLITETCDGLTAISEKYSREKRTHENFMAYETELLTYTEFMRSKCDDLIKEIKERNKKDF
;
A
#
# COMPACT_ATOMS: atom_id res chain seq x y z
N MET A 1 57.19 37.53 -15.47
CA MET A 1 56.45 36.28 -15.15
C MET A 1 54.98 36.62 -15.25
N ASN A 2 54.40 36.52 -16.45
CA ASN A 2 52.97 36.75 -16.68
C ASN A 2 52.28 35.39 -16.67
N ILE A 3 51.48 35.13 -15.64
CA ILE A 3 50.57 33.98 -15.58
C ILE A 3 49.36 34.36 -16.44
N GLY A 4 49.38 33.92 -17.70
CA GLY A 4 48.18 33.93 -18.54
C GLY A 4 47.21 32.89 -17.98
N PHE A 5 46.30 33.31 -17.11
CA PHE A 5 45.24 32.46 -16.59
C PHE A 5 44.22 32.26 -17.72
N ASP A 6 44.26 31.09 -18.37
CA ASP A 6 43.35 30.69 -19.45
C ASP A 6 41.94 30.44 -18.89
N LEU A 7 41.19 31.53 -18.71
CA LEU A 7 39.79 31.55 -18.30
C LEU A 7 38.85 30.95 -19.38
N GLY A 8 39.29 30.82 -20.63
CA GLY A 8 38.46 30.33 -21.73
C GLY A 8 38.15 28.83 -21.65
N GLY A 9 39.15 28.02 -21.27
CA GLY A 9 39.00 26.57 -21.13
C GLY A 9 38.21 26.14 -19.88
N PHE A 10 38.31 26.91 -18.79
CA PHE A 10 37.67 26.58 -17.52
C PHE A 10 36.16 26.87 -17.51
N PHE A 11 35.72 27.95 -18.16
CA PHE A 11 34.29 28.28 -18.28
C PHE A 11 33.55 27.38 -19.29
N GLY A 12 34.21 26.96 -20.38
CA GLY A 12 33.63 26.01 -21.33
C GLY A 12 33.34 24.63 -20.73
N SER A 13 34.22 24.15 -19.84
CA SER A 13 34.04 22.89 -19.12
C SER A 13 32.89 22.95 -18.10
N PHE A 14 32.78 24.04 -17.32
CA PHE A 14 31.70 24.20 -16.33
C PHE A 14 30.31 24.32 -16.98
N VAL A 15 30.19 25.04 -18.10
CA VAL A 15 28.93 25.15 -18.84
C VAL A 15 28.54 23.81 -19.50
N GLY A 16 29.53 23.06 -20.00
CA GLY A 16 29.32 21.71 -20.55
C GLY A 16 28.84 20.70 -19.51
N VAL A 17 29.43 20.69 -18.31
CA VAL A 17 29.05 19.78 -17.22
C VAL A 17 27.66 20.12 -16.65
N LEU A 18 27.34 21.41 -16.45
CA LEU A 18 26.01 21.84 -16.01
C LEU A 18 24.93 21.57 -17.07
N GLY A 19 25.26 21.71 -18.35
CA GLY A 19 24.39 21.33 -19.47
C GLY A 19 24.10 19.84 -19.50
N ALA A 20 25.12 18.99 -19.39
CA ALA A 20 24.98 17.53 -19.35
C ALA A 20 24.19 17.07 -18.12
N TYR A 21 24.42 17.68 -16.95
CA TYR A 21 23.68 17.38 -15.73
C TYR A 21 22.19 17.73 -15.85
N ARG A 22 21.86 18.86 -16.49
CA ARG A 22 20.47 19.24 -16.78
C ARG A 22 19.76 18.27 -17.71
N VAL A 23 20.45 17.77 -18.75
CA VAL A 23 19.89 16.78 -19.69
C VAL A 23 19.68 15.43 -19.00
N ALA A 24 20.65 14.97 -18.20
CA ALA A 24 20.52 13.75 -17.42
C ALA A 24 19.36 13.84 -16.41
N MET A 25 19.25 14.96 -15.69
CA MET A 25 18.13 15.20 -14.77
C MET A 25 16.79 15.28 -15.50
N TRP A 26 16.73 15.86 -16.70
CA TRP A 26 15.52 15.90 -17.51
C TRP A 26 15.13 14.52 -18.04
N GLN A 27 16.09 13.69 -18.46
CA GLN A 27 15.84 12.30 -18.85
C GLN A 27 15.36 11.44 -17.69
N ILE A 28 15.98 11.57 -16.50
CA ILE A 28 15.51 10.90 -15.28
C ILE A 28 14.10 11.37 -14.92
N ARG A 29 13.81 12.66 -15.08
CA ARG A 29 12.48 13.23 -14.81
C ARG A 29 11.44 12.69 -15.80
N LYS A 30 11.77 12.62 -17.10
CA LYS A 30 10.90 12.00 -18.12
C LYS A 30 10.70 10.50 -17.91
N GLN A 31 11.73 9.76 -17.50
CA GLN A 31 11.60 8.35 -17.14
C GLN A 31 10.68 8.17 -15.93
N ARG A 32 10.83 9.00 -14.89
CA ARG A 32 9.92 9.00 -13.74
C ARG A 32 8.50 9.40 -14.13
N GLU A 33 8.32 10.36 -15.02
CA GLU A 33 7.00 10.75 -15.54
C GLU A 33 6.35 9.65 -16.40
N ALA A 34 7.13 8.89 -17.15
CA ALA A 34 6.64 7.73 -17.91
C ALA A 34 6.33 6.51 -17.01
N GLU A 35 7.04 6.35 -15.88
CA GLU A 35 6.77 5.26 -14.91
C GLU A 35 5.56 5.54 -14.01
N LYS A 36 5.22 6.80 -13.75
CA LYS A 36 4.07 7.20 -12.92
C LYS A 36 2.74 6.53 -13.34
N PRO A 37 2.29 6.60 -14.61
CA PRO A 37 1.02 5.98 -14.99
C PRO A 37 1.03 4.46 -14.85
N ALA A 38 2.19 3.81 -15.03
CA ALA A 38 2.33 2.37 -14.81
C ALA A 38 2.26 2.00 -13.32
N LYS A 39 2.90 2.80 -12.45
CA LYS A 39 2.85 2.61 -10.99
C LYS A 39 1.47 2.91 -10.41
N ASP A 40 0.82 3.97 -10.88
CA ASP A 40 -0.54 4.34 -10.46
C ASP A 40 -1.56 3.28 -10.89
N ARG A 41 -1.40 2.69 -12.09
CA ARG A 41 -2.22 1.56 -12.54
C ARG A 41 -2.00 0.31 -11.66
N LYS A 42 -0.75 -0.03 -11.34
CA LYS A 42 -0.43 -1.15 -10.43
C LYS A 42 -1.02 -0.91 -9.04
N ALA A 43 -0.85 0.29 -8.49
CA ALA A 43 -1.39 0.68 -7.20
C ALA A 43 -2.93 0.61 -7.19
N TYR A 44 -3.58 1.06 -8.26
CA TYR A 44 -5.03 0.95 -8.41
C TYR A 44 -5.54 -0.49 -8.38
N VAL A 45 -4.91 -1.38 -9.15
CA VAL A 45 -5.27 -2.80 -9.20
C VAL A 45 -5.09 -3.43 -7.83
N LEU A 46 -3.95 -3.19 -7.19
CA LEU A 46 -3.63 -3.75 -5.89
C LEU A 46 -4.58 -3.25 -4.79
N ALA A 47 -4.89 -1.95 -4.76
CA ALA A 47 -5.87 -1.39 -3.83
C ALA A 47 -7.26 -2.02 -3.99
N THR A 48 -7.66 -2.30 -5.24
CA THR A 48 -8.95 -2.94 -5.54
C THR A 48 -8.96 -4.40 -5.06
N VAL A 49 -7.87 -5.13 -5.27
CA VAL A 49 -7.72 -6.52 -4.77
C VAL A 49 -7.75 -6.54 -3.24
N LEU A 50 -7.02 -5.66 -2.56
CA LEU A 50 -7.03 -5.56 -1.10
C LEU A 50 -8.43 -5.27 -0.55
N ARG A 51 -9.15 -4.32 -1.15
CA ARG A 51 -10.55 -4.04 -0.80
C ARG A 51 -11.43 -5.30 -0.94
N GLN A 52 -11.24 -6.07 -2.00
CA GLN A 52 -12.03 -7.28 -2.26
C GLN A 52 -11.70 -8.40 -1.28
N GLU A 53 -10.43 -8.65 -0.98
CA GLU A 53 -10.00 -9.65 0.00
C GLU A 53 -10.56 -9.32 1.40
N LEU A 54 -10.53 -8.05 1.78
CA LEU A 54 -11.14 -7.55 3.02
C LEU A 54 -12.66 -7.68 3.06
N ASN A 55 -13.35 -7.77 1.92
CA ASN A 55 -14.79 -8.01 1.87
C ASN A 55 -15.11 -9.51 1.95
N SER A 56 -14.40 -10.32 1.17
CA SER A 56 -14.71 -11.75 0.97
C SER A 56 -14.51 -12.64 2.19
N ALA A 57 -13.69 -12.23 3.15
CA ALA A 57 -13.37 -13.06 4.30
C ALA A 57 -14.48 -13.10 5.35
N TRP A 58 -15.50 -12.23 5.23
CA TRP A 58 -16.54 -12.07 6.23
C TRP A 58 -17.89 -12.63 5.81
N ASP A 59 -18.04 -13.04 4.54
CA ASP A 59 -19.27 -13.68 4.02
C ASP A 59 -19.59 -15.02 4.72
N TYR A 60 -18.65 -15.57 5.50
CA TYR A 60 -18.80 -16.83 6.23
C TYR A 60 -19.56 -16.70 7.56
N PHE A 61 -19.66 -15.50 8.15
CA PHE A 61 -20.14 -15.34 9.52
C PHE A 61 -21.67 -15.26 9.68
N ASP A 62 -22.41 -15.33 8.57
CA ASP A 62 -23.87 -15.39 8.55
C ASP A 62 -24.45 -16.75 9.01
N ALA A 63 -23.59 -17.73 9.33
CA ALA A 63 -24.01 -19.05 9.81
C ALA A 63 -24.04 -19.11 11.35
N GLU A 64 -25.20 -19.45 11.91
CA GLU A 64 -25.51 -19.58 13.36
C GLU A 64 -24.62 -20.57 14.17
N ASN A 65 -23.54 -21.09 13.59
CA ASN A 65 -22.63 -22.03 14.25
C ASN A 65 -21.46 -21.30 14.91
N PHE A 66 -21.50 -21.22 16.24
CA PHE A 66 -20.43 -20.65 17.07
C PHE A 66 -19.13 -21.46 17.00
N GLN A 67 -18.26 -21.11 16.05
CA GLN A 67 -16.95 -21.72 15.91
C GLN A 67 -15.85 -20.67 15.99
N ILE A 68 -15.49 -20.26 17.21
CA ILE A 68 -14.41 -19.28 17.44
C ILE A 68 -13.08 -19.73 16.79
N GLY A 69 -12.82 -21.04 16.74
CA GLY A 69 -11.64 -21.59 16.07
C GLY A 69 -11.66 -21.40 14.54
N GLU A 70 -12.83 -21.41 13.91
CA GLU A 70 -12.96 -21.11 12.48
C GLU A 70 -12.75 -19.62 12.22
N LEU A 71 -13.28 -18.74 13.08
CA LEU A 71 -13.04 -17.30 13.01
C LEU A 71 -11.54 -16.97 13.07
N PHE A 72 -10.79 -17.57 14.02
CA PHE A 72 -9.33 -17.45 14.07
C PHE A 72 -8.64 -17.96 12.79
N ARG A 73 -9.08 -19.11 12.26
CA ARG A 73 -8.51 -19.67 11.03
C ARG A 73 -8.76 -18.74 9.84
N SER A 74 -9.94 -18.15 9.73
CA SER A 74 -10.28 -17.18 8.68
C SER A 74 -9.40 -15.94 8.75
N VAL A 75 -9.15 -15.41 9.96
CA VAL A 75 -8.22 -14.27 10.16
C VAL A 75 -6.80 -14.62 9.72
N ILE A 76 -6.28 -15.79 10.12
CA ILE A 76 -4.94 -16.24 9.70
C ILE A 76 -4.85 -16.39 8.17
N GLN A 77 -5.88 -16.94 7.54
CA GLN A 77 -5.94 -17.08 6.08
C GLN A 77 -5.96 -15.70 5.40
N MET A 78 -6.73 -14.74 5.93
CA MET A 78 -6.73 -13.37 5.42
C MET A 78 -5.34 -12.74 5.53
N ILE A 79 -4.71 -12.79 6.70
CA ILE A 79 -3.36 -12.23 6.92
C ILE A 79 -2.38 -12.80 5.90
N HIS A 80 -2.37 -14.12 5.70
CA HIS A 80 -1.51 -14.75 4.69
C HIS A 80 -1.78 -14.27 3.27
N LYS A 81 -3.05 -14.07 2.89
CA LYS A 81 -3.39 -13.52 1.57
C LYS A 81 -2.90 -12.09 1.41
N LEU A 82 -3.13 -11.23 2.42
CA LEU A 82 -2.68 -9.84 2.41
C LEU A 82 -1.15 -9.75 2.32
N GLN A 83 -0.42 -10.60 3.05
CA GLN A 83 1.04 -10.65 3.00
C GLN A 83 1.60 -11.02 1.62
N LYS A 84 0.88 -11.83 0.82
CA LYS A 84 1.29 -12.15 -0.56
C LYS A 84 1.35 -10.92 -1.46
N HIS A 85 0.61 -9.86 -1.12
CA HIS A 85 0.60 -8.60 -1.87
C HIS A 85 1.70 -7.61 -1.45
N LEU A 86 2.46 -7.90 -0.39
CA LEU A 86 3.53 -7.01 0.09
C LEU A 86 4.62 -6.75 -0.96
N PRO A 87 5.16 -7.75 -1.69
CA PRO A 87 6.20 -7.51 -2.69
C PRO A 87 5.72 -6.55 -3.79
N GLU A 88 4.49 -6.76 -4.28
CA GLU A 88 3.87 -5.90 -5.29
C GLU A 88 3.62 -4.48 -4.77
N ALA A 89 3.22 -4.34 -3.50
CA ALA A 89 2.99 -3.05 -2.87
C ALA A 89 4.27 -2.23 -2.72
N ILE A 90 5.40 -2.87 -2.38
CA ILE A 90 6.72 -2.21 -2.27
C ILE A 90 7.12 -1.57 -3.60
N GLU A 91 6.83 -2.24 -4.72
CA GLU A 91 7.15 -1.75 -6.07
C GLU A 91 6.19 -0.65 -6.54
N SER A 92 4.93 -0.68 -6.10
CA SER A 92 3.88 0.21 -6.60
C SER A 92 3.72 1.49 -5.77
N ASP A 93 3.44 1.37 -4.47
CA ASP A 93 3.10 2.51 -3.61
C ASP A 93 3.39 2.17 -2.13
N LYS A 94 4.20 3.01 -1.47
CA LYS A 94 4.51 2.88 -0.04
C LYS A 94 3.26 2.92 0.84
N ARG A 95 2.22 3.65 0.44
CA ARG A 95 0.95 3.74 1.16
C ARG A 95 0.21 2.41 1.15
N LEU A 96 0.27 1.65 0.04
CA LEU A 96 -0.30 0.31 -0.04
C LEU A 96 0.46 -0.68 0.85
N PHE A 97 1.79 -0.57 0.87
CA PHE A 97 2.59 -1.36 1.79
C PHE A 97 2.20 -1.09 3.24
N SER A 98 2.16 0.19 3.65
CA SER A 98 1.71 0.58 5.00
C SER A 98 0.30 0.09 5.31
N LEU A 99 -0.61 0.17 4.34
CA LEU A 99 -1.98 -0.30 4.52
C LEU A 99 -2.04 -1.81 4.81
N ILE A 100 -1.31 -2.61 4.02
CA ILE A 100 -1.25 -4.07 4.22
C ILE A 100 -0.65 -4.41 5.57
N THR A 101 0.48 -3.79 5.95
CA THR A 101 1.14 -4.07 7.23
C THR A 101 0.27 -3.65 8.40
N GLU A 102 -0.33 -2.45 8.36
CA GLU A 102 -1.25 -1.98 9.39
C GLU A 102 -2.42 -2.94 9.56
N THR A 103 -3.03 -3.39 8.44
CA THR A 103 -4.14 -4.35 8.48
C THR A 103 -3.71 -5.67 9.12
N CYS A 104 -2.56 -6.23 8.73
CA CYS A 104 -2.08 -7.50 9.28
C CYS A 104 -1.81 -7.38 10.79
N ASP A 105 -1.17 -6.30 11.21
CA ASP A 105 -0.84 -6.04 12.61
C ASP A 105 -2.10 -5.85 13.45
N GLY A 106 -3.09 -5.09 12.95
CA GLY A 106 -4.36 -4.88 13.65
C GLY A 106 -5.17 -6.16 13.79
N LEU A 107 -5.27 -6.97 12.73
CA LEU A 107 -5.95 -8.28 12.79
C LEU A 107 -5.27 -9.24 13.76
N THR A 108 -3.94 -9.21 13.81
CA THR A 108 -3.16 -10.02 14.76
C THR A 108 -3.41 -9.55 16.19
N ALA A 109 -3.38 -8.25 16.45
CA ALA A 109 -3.61 -7.68 17.78
C ALA A 109 -5.02 -8.01 18.32
N ILE A 110 -6.06 -7.87 17.47
CA ILE A 110 -7.43 -8.26 17.84
C ILE A 110 -7.47 -9.76 18.14
N SER A 111 -6.87 -10.59 17.29
CA SER A 111 -6.81 -12.04 17.51
C SER A 111 -6.09 -12.42 18.81
N GLU A 112 -4.96 -11.78 19.12
CA GLU A 112 -4.23 -12.01 20.37
C GLU A 112 -5.05 -11.65 21.61
N LYS A 113 -5.78 -10.52 21.57
CA LYS A 113 -6.69 -10.10 22.64
C LYS A 113 -7.70 -11.21 22.93
N TYR A 114 -8.42 -11.70 21.92
CA TYR A 114 -9.45 -12.74 22.10
C TYR A 114 -8.90 -14.15 22.30
N SER A 115 -7.63 -14.40 21.97
CA SER A 115 -6.99 -15.70 22.24
C SER A 115 -6.82 -15.97 23.75
N ARG A 116 -6.77 -14.91 24.55
CA ARG A 116 -6.61 -14.95 26.01
C ARG A 116 -7.95 -14.97 26.74
N GLU A 117 -9.02 -14.65 26.03
CA GLU A 117 -10.36 -14.57 26.59
C GLU A 117 -10.99 -15.97 26.75
N LYS A 118 -11.99 -16.06 27.64
CA LYS A 118 -12.78 -17.29 27.77
C LYS A 118 -13.59 -17.51 26.49
N ARG A 119 -13.71 -18.76 26.06
CA ARG A 119 -14.51 -19.14 24.88
C ARG A 119 -16.00 -19.12 25.23
N THR A 120 -16.60 -17.94 25.19
CA THR A 120 -18.03 -17.70 25.39
C THR A 120 -18.66 -17.15 24.12
N HIS A 121 -19.98 -17.28 24.00
CA HIS A 121 -20.73 -16.68 22.89
C HIS A 121 -20.57 -15.15 22.85
N GLU A 122 -20.61 -14.48 24.02
CA GLU A 122 -20.41 -13.04 24.12
C GLU A 122 -19.02 -12.60 23.60
N ASN A 123 -17.96 -13.32 23.98
CA ASN A 123 -16.61 -13.04 23.48
C ASN A 123 -16.46 -13.35 22.00
N PHE A 124 -17.18 -14.34 21.47
CA PHE A 124 -17.23 -14.61 20.03
C PHE A 124 -17.87 -13.43 19.28
N MET A 125 -19.06 -12.97 19.70
CA MET A 125 -19.75 -11.84 19.06
C MET A 125 -18.91 -10.57 19.13
N ALA A 126 -18.25 -10.32 20.26
CA ALA A 126 -17.36 -9.18 20.42
C ALA A 126 -16.14 -9.28 19.49
N TYR A 127 -15.52 -10.46 19.38
CA TYR A 127 -14.38 -10.69 18.48
C TYR A 127 -14.76 -10.45 17.02
N GLU A 128 -15.87 -11.03 16.59
CA GLU A 128 -16.41 -10.86 15.25
C GLU A 128 -16.71 -9.39 14.95
N THR A 129 -17.41 -8.70 15.86
CA THR A 129 -17.76 -7.28 15.70
C THR A 129 -16.51 -6.40 15.56
N GLU A 130 -15.48 -6.65 16.39
CA GLU A 130 -14.24 -5.87 16.35
C GLU A 130 -13.47 -6.12 15.04
N LEU A 131 -13.43 -7.37 14.55
CA LEU A 131 -12.83 -7.71 13.26
C LEU A 131 -13.58 -7.06 12.08
N LEU A 132 -14.91 -7.13 12.06
CA LEU A 132 -15.74 -6.51 11.03
C LEU A 132 -15.52 -5.00 11.01
N THR A 133 -15.61 -4.36 12.18
CA THR A 133 -15.41 -2.91 12.31
C THR A 133 -14.01 -2.50 11.81
N TYR A 134 -12.98 -3.25 12.21
CA TYR A 134 -11.61 -2.96 11.81
C TYR A 134 -11.40 -3.13 10.31
N THR A 135 -11.94 -4.20 9.72
CA THR A 135 -11.80 -4.43 8.28
C THR A 135 -12.62 -3.47 7.43
N GLU A 136 -13.80 -3.05 7.88
CA GLU A 136 -14.56 -1.96 7.25
C GLU A 136 -13.77 -0.65 7.25
N PHE A 137 -13.13 -0.31 8.37
CA PHE A 137 -12.28 0.86 8.45
C PHE A 137 -11.09 0.79 7.45
N MET A 138 -10.41 -0.36 7.38
CA MET A 138 -9.30 -0.55 6.44
C MET A 138 -9.78 -0.55 4.97
N ARG A 139 -11.00 -1.05 4.69
CA ARG A 139 -11.62 -0.93 3.37
C ARG A 139 -11.89 0.52 3.00
N SER A 140 -12.35 1.35 3.93
CA SER A 140 -12.54 2.78 3.67
C SER A 140 -11.23 3.44 3.24
N LYS A 141 -10.11 3.09 3.89
CA LYS A 141 -8.78 3.57 3.48
C LYS A 141 -8.39 3.09 2.07
N CYS A 142 -8.71 1.85 1.69
CA CYS A 142 -8.53 1.38 0.31
C CYS A 142 -9.33 2.24 -0.67
N ASP A 143 -10.59 2.55 -0.33
CA ASP A 143 -11.49 3.33 -1.18
C ASP A 143 -11.01 4.76 -1.38
N ASP A 144 -10.50 5.40 -0.32
CA ASP A 144 -9.88 6.71 -0.38
C ASP A 144 -8.67 6.69 -1.33
N LEU A 145 -7.80 5.68 -1.20
CA LEU A 145 -6.63 5.54 -2.07
C LEU A 145 -7.03 5.32 -3.55
N ILE A 146 -8.03 4.48 -3.80
CA ILE A 146 -8.60 4.23 -5.13
C ILE A 146 -9.14 5.54 -5.73
N LYS A 147 -9.88 6.32 -4.94
CA LYS A 147 -10.46 7.59 -5.36
C LYS A 147 -9.36 8.61 -5.69
N GLU A 148 -8.35 8.75 -4.84
CA GLU A 148 -7.21 9.63 -5.07
C GLU A 148 -6.45 9.28 -6.36
N ILE A 149 -6.25 7.98 -6.65
CA ILE A 149 -5.59 7.53 -7.87
C ILE A 149 -6.48 7.84 -9.10
N LYS A 150 -7.79 7.60 -9.01
CA LYS A 150 -8.73 7.96 -10.10
C LYS A 150 -8.74 9.45 -10.38
N GLU A 151 -8.73 10.29 -9.35
CA GLU A 151 -8.74 11.75 -9.49
C GLU A 151 -7.43 12.28 -10.09
N ARG A 152 -6.28 11.71 -9.72
CA ARG A 152 -4.99 12.02 -10.34
C ARG A 152 -4.98 11.65 -11.83
N ASN A 153 -5.39 10.43 -12.17
CA ASN A 153 -5.44 9.97 -13.55
C ASN A 153 -6.43 10.76 -14.42
N LYS A 154 -7.52 11.32 -13.85
CA LYS A 154 -8.45 12.20 -14.58
C LYS A 154 -7.88 13.60 -14.88
N LYS A 155 -6.88 14.06 -14.14
CA LYS A 155 -6.24 15.37 -14.36
C LYS A 155 -5.10 15.33 -15.39
N ASP A 156 -4.64 14.13 -15.75
CA ASP A 156 -3.55 13.91 -16.72
C ASP A 156 -4.06 13.62 -18.15
N PHE A 157 -5.38 13.73 -18.41
CA PHE A 157 -6.02 13.73 -19.73
C PHE A 157 -6.63 15.10 -20.03
#